data_AF-A0A7I8E5V2-F1
#
_entry.id   AF-A0A7I8E5V2-F1
#
_cell.length_a   1.000
_cell.length_b   1.000
_cell.length_c   1.000
_cell.angle_alpha   90.00
_cell.angle_beta   90.00
_cell.angle_gamma   90.00
#
_symmetry.space_group_name_H-M   'P 1'
#
loop_
_entity.id
_entity.type
_entity.pdbx_description
1 polymer ?
#
loop_
_entity_poly.entity_id
_entity_poly.type
_entity_poly.pdbx_seq_one_letter_code
_entity_poly.pdbx_strand_id
1 'polypeptide(L)' 'MTNRTKLQLEDAFKKLLLEKPFHKITIKNLTDVCYLSRMSFYYHF' A
#
# COMPACT_ATOMS: atom_id res chain seq x y z
N MET A 1 -10.15 -8.46 -15.10
CA MET A 1 -9.26 -9.22 -14.18
C MET A 1 -9.07 -8.39 -12.92
N THR A 2 -9.31 -8.97 -11.74
CA THR A 2 -9.15 -8.28 -10.46
C THR A 2 -7.66 -8.12 -10.18
N ASN A 3 -7.18 -6.87 -10.07
CA ASN A 3 -5.78 -6.60 -9.80
C ASN A 3 -5.51 -6.81 -8.30
N ARG A 4 -5.25 -8.06 -7.90
CA ARG A 4 -5.14 -8.50 -6.49
C ARG A 4 -4.17 -7.63 -5.69
N THR A 5 -3.06 -7.23 -6.29
CA THR A 5 -2.08 -6.32 -5.68
C THR A 5 -2.68 -4.96 -5.35
N LYS A 6 -3.51 -4.41 -6.24
CA LYS A 6 -4.19 -3.12 -6.02
C LYS A 6 -5.13 -3.18 -4.82
N LEU A 7 -5.87 -4.29 -4.66
CA LEU A 7 -6.74 -4.51 -3.50
C LEU A 7 -5.95 -4.66 -2.20
N GLN A 8 -4.82 -5.37 -2.22
CA GLN A 8 -3.95 -5.50 -1.04
C GLN A 8 -3.37 -4.14 -0.61
N LEU A 9 -2.94 -3.31 -1.58
CA LEU A 9 -2.45 -1.96 -1.32
C LEU A 9 -3.55 -1.05 -0.75
N GLU A 10 -4.79 -1.17 -1.24
CA GLU A 10 -5.94 -0.44 -0.70
C GLU A 10 -6.24 -0.83 0.76
N ASP A 11 -6.24 -2.12 1.08
CA ASP A 11 -6.45 -2.61 2.44
C ASP A 11 -5.34 -2.16 3.39
N ALA A 12 -4.07 -2.24 2.95
CA ALA A 12 -2.93 -1.72 3.70
C ALA A 12 -3.05 -0.21 3.96
N PHE A 13 -3.48 0.55 2.97
CA PHE A 13 -3.66 1.99 3.10
C PHE A 13 -4.74 2.34 4.12
N LYS A 14 -5.90 1.66 4.08
CA LYS A 14 -6.96 1.82 5.08
C LYS A 14 -6.49 1.52 6.49
N LYS A 15 -5.71 0.44 6.68
CA LYS A 15 -5.11 0.10 7.99
C LYS A 15 -4.17 1.19 8.49
N LEU A 16 -3.28 1.69 7.63
CA LEU A 16 -2.33 2.73 8.00
C LEU A 16 -3.01 4.07 8.34
N LEU A 17 -4.15 4.40 7.72
CA LEU A 17 -4.94 5.59 8.04
C LEU A 17 -5.54 5.55 9.45
N LEU A 18 -5.73 4.36 10.03
CA LEU A 18 -6.16 4.21 11.43
C LEU A 18 -5.02 4.45 12.42
N GLU A 19 -3.78 4.25 11.98
CA GLU A 19 -2.59 4.35 12.84
C GLU A 19 -1.91 5.73 12.78
N LYS A 20 -1.96 6.41 11.63
CA LYS A 20 -1.27 7.68 11.43
C LYS A 20 -1.95 8.58 10.37
N PRO A 21 -1.71 9.90 10.42
CA PRO A 21 -2.25 10.83 9.43
C PRO A 21 -1.80 10.51 8.01
N PHE A 22 -2.69 10.75 7.04
CA PHE A 22 -2.46 10.51 5.61
C PHE A 22 -1.07 10.97 5.11
N HIS A 23 -0.68 12.20 5.43
CA HIS A 23 0.57 12.79 4.96
C HIS A 23 1.85 12.17 5.57
N LYS A 24 1.71 11.28 6.57
CA LYS A 24 2.81 10.50 7.15
C LYS A 24 2.90 9.09 6.60
N ILE A 25 1.91 8.65 5.81
CA ILE A 25 1.92 7.34 5.18
C ILE A 25 2.81 7.39 3.95
N THR A 26 3.84 6.55 3.93
CA THR A 26 4.78 6.46 2.80
C THR A 26 4.50 5.22 1.95
N ILE A 27 5.00 5.22 0.70
CA ILE A 27 4.99 4.03 -0.16
C ILE A 27 5.66 2.85 0.55
N LYS A 28 6.76 3.10 1.28
CA LYS A 28 7.44 2.06 2.06
C LYS A 28 6.50 1.42 3.09
N ASN A 29 5.68 2.21 3.79
CA ASN A 29 4.73 1.65 4.75
C ASN A 29 3.70 0.74 4.07
N LEU A 30 3.18 1.14 2.91
CA LEU A 30 2.25 0.32 2.15
C LEU A 30 2.89 -0.99 1.70
N THR A 31 4.09 -0.91 1.13
CA THR A 31 4.79 -2.09 0.60
C THR A 31 5.25 -3.03 1.71
N ASP A 32 5.65 -2.50 2.88
CA ASP A 32 6.03 -3.30 4.04
C ASP A 32 4.84 -4.12 4.58
N VAL A 33 3.63 -3.54 4.63
CA VAL A 33 2.40 -4.24 5.07
C VAL A 33 2.00 -5.34 4.08
N CYS A 34 2.18 -5.10 2.77
CA CYS A 34 1.81 -6.07 1.74
C CYS A 34 2.91 -7.11 1.43
N TYR A 35 4.09 -7.01 2.05
CA TYR A 35 5.28 -7.81 1.70
C TYR A 35 5.65 -7.69 0.21
N LEU A 36 5.59 -6.47 -0.32
CA LEU A 36 5.88 -6.15 -1.72
C LEU A 36 7.14 -5.30 -1.87
N SER A 37 7.68 -5.26 -3.08
CA SER A 37 8.71 -4.30 -3.43
C SER A 37 8.11 -2.93 -3.76
N ARG A 38 8.90 -1.85 -3.59
CA ARG A 38 8.54 -0.52 -4.10
C ARG A 38 8.32 -0.51 -5.62
N MET A 39 9.06 -1.34 -6.36
CA MET A 39 8.88 -1.48 -7.81
C MET A 39 7.50 -2.06 -8.16
N SER A 40 6.99 -3.00 -7.35
CA SER A 40 5.65 -3.55 -7.52
C SER A 40 4.57 -2.48 -7.33
N PHE A 41 4.77 -1.54 -6.39
CA PHE A 41 3.88 -0.39 -6.25
C PHE A 41 3.90 0.48 -7.52
N TYR A 42 5.08 0.87 -8.00
CA TYR A 42 5.24 1.72 -9.19
C TYR A 42 4.75 1.09 -10.50
N TYR A 43 4.70 -0.25 -10.55
CA TYR A 43 4.12 -0.96 -11.69
C TYR A 43 2.59 -0.79 -11.76
N HIS A 44 1.94 -0.58 -10.61
CA HIS A 44 0.50 -0.42 -10.52
C HIS A 44 0.03 1.04 -10.46
N PHE A 45 0.89 1.95 -9.97
CA PHE A 45 0.60 3.36 -9.73
C PHE A 45 1.80 4.24 -10.11
#